data_AF-A0A3N6PW01-F1
#
_entry.id   AF-A0A3N6PW01-F1
#
_cell.length_a   1.000
_cell.length_b   1.000
_cell.length_c   1.000
_cell.angle_alpha   90.00
_cell.angle_beta   90.00
_cell.angle_gamma   90.00
#
_symmetry.space_group_name_H-M   'P 1'
#
loop_
_entity.id
_entity.type
_entity.pdbx_description
1 polymer ?
#
loop_
_entity_poly.entity_id
_entity_poly.type
_entity_poly.pdbx_seq_one_letter_code
_entity_poly.pdbx_strand_id
1 'polypeptide(L)'
;MTSQASRFAADQPPKICCEYLTEQARALFGPHPFASQLSEDQVARVLPEYLAMSQAFPYLQAGSQGDLIFDAMHHNRDIARDIELTSVVANFICWDETGGHGRILQGGKAALPDILLTESFHSNLLKKDASQLLGRAILPNYSSRTKQYLHSLYAGLSSKDSLVRCAYMVAFELHAADMIQSLWTTLAETFKAQPDDLEYFRSHVGGEDPAEKYHGEMTGRLIGELVQPDRSDRFLNEFLQAYRVSVQWCRDLIAIAARTGDDHSEIEHHGSCHCGSVKFYVRAPRELSGVRCNCSICQMSGFLHLLVTGDKLRIERGEEFLTTYQFNKNIARHTFCRLCGVKPFYRPRSNPSGFSVNIRCLDRRTIARVRITEFDGEHWEQAFVSMHKDPESCFEDQRSELEWRAQ
;
A
#
# COMPACT_ATOMS: atom_id res chain seq x y z
N MET A 1 39.79 51.41 20.01
CA MET A 1 40.68 50.64 19.11
C MET A 1 40.87 49.27 19.73
N THR A 2 40.06 48.31 19.27
CA THR A 2 40.47 47.10 18.50
C THR A 2 41.03 46.01 19.43
N SER A 3 40.23 45.00 19.80
CA SER A 3 39.84 43.81 18.99
C SER A 3 40.96 42.77 18.94
N GLN A 4 40.64 41.57 19.45
CA GLN A 4 40.92 40.23 18.91
C GLN A 4 41.09 39.23 20.08
N ALA A 5 40.54 38.03 20.07
CA ALA A 5 39.51 37.40 19.27
C ALA A 5 39.10 36.16 20.07
N SER A 6 37.81 36.03 20.35
CA SER A 6 37.22 34.75 20.77
C SER A 6 37.51 33.73 19.67
N ARG A 7 38.31 32.70 19.98
CA ARG A 7 38.41 31.52 19.13
C ARG A 7 37.10 30.77 19.29
N PHE A 8 36.15 31.03 18.39
CA PHE A 8 35.12 30.07 18.05
C PHE A 8 35.82 28.74 17.76
N ALA A 9 35.63 27.76 18.65
CA ALA A 9 35.85 26.38 18.30
C ALA A 9 34.89 26.09 17.15
N ALA A 10 35.43 25.77 15.97
CA ALA A 10 34.63 25.30 14.86
C ALA A 10 33.92 24.02 15.31
N ASP A 11 32.59 24.07 15.35
CA ASP A 11 31.72 22.91 15.52
C ASP A 11 32.20 21.80 14.59
N GLN A 12 32.62 20.66 15.16
CA GLN A 12 32.60 19.43 14.39
C GLN A 12 31.14 19.22 13.97
N PRO A 13 30.82 19.05 12.68
CA PRO A 13 29.45 18.76 12.29
C PRO A 13 28.97 17.54 13.08
N PRO A 14 27.72 17.52 13.55
CA PRO A 14 27.20 16.37 14.29
C PRO A 14 27.43 15.12 13.44
N LYS A 15 28.13 14.13 14.02
CA LYS A 15 28.27 12.83 13.37
C LYS A 15 26.85 12.32 13.15
N ILE A 16 26.44 12.18 11.90
CA ILE A 16 25.10 11.66 11.57
C ILE A 16 24.96 10.29 12.28
N CYS A 17 24.01 10.23 13.19
CA CYS A 17 23.66 9.05 13.97
C CYS A 17 22.14 8.97 14.13
N CYS A 18 21.62 7.83 14.59
CA CYS A 18 20.18 7.61 14.72
C CYS A 18 19.51 8.63 15.65
N GLU A 19 20.15 9.02 16.75
CA GLU A 19 19.60 10.03 17.66
C GLU A 19 19.44 11.38 16.96
N TYR A 20 20.50 11.84 16.28
CA TYR A 20 20.47 13.09 15.51
C TYR A 20 19.39 13.05 14.42
N LEU A 21 19.31 11.96 13.66
CA LEU A 21 18.32 11.80 12.60
C LEU A 21 16.88 11.83 13.12
N THR A 22 16.62 11.15 14.24
CA THR A 22 15.31 11.17 14.91
C THR A 22 14.95 12.57 15.40
N GLU A 23 15.91 13.31 15.98
CA GLU A 23 15.70 14.71 16.37
C GLU A 23 15.37 15.60 15.17
N GLN A 24 16.10 15.47 14.06
CA GLN A 24 15.82 16.24 12.84
C GLN A 24 14.44 15.90 12.25
N ALA A 25 14.08 14.61 12.20
CA ALA A 25 12.78 14.18 11.72
C ALA A 25 11.64 14.73 12.59
N ARG A 26 11.76 14.63 13.92
CA ARG A 26 10.76 15.14 14.86
C ARG A 26 10.65 16.66 14.79
N ALA A 27 11.76 17.38 14.65
CA ALA A 27 11.76 18.84 14.47
C ALA A 27 11.04 19.26 13.17
N LEU A 28 11.19 18.51 12.09
CA LEU A 28 10.62 18.84 10.79
C LEU A 28 9.15 18.39 10.63
N PHE A 29 8.80 17.22 11.15
CA PHE A 29 7.50 16.59 10.91
C PHE A 29 6.56 16.64 12.11
N GLY A 30 7.04 17.03 13.29
CA GLY A 30 6.27 17.07 14.52
C GLY A 30 6.04 15.67 15.13
N PRO A 31 5.08 15.53 16.05
CA PRO A 31 4.74 14.23 16.64
C PRO A 31 4.21 13.26 15.58
N HIS A 32 4.43 11.97 15.81
CA HIS A 32 3.97 10.93 14.89
C HIS A 32 2.44 10.98 14.72
N PRO A 33 1.89 10.85 13.50
CA PRO A 33 0.45 10.98 13.26
C PRO A 33 -0.40 10.05 14.14
N PHE A 34 0.03 8.79 14.34
CA PHE A 34 -0.71 7.83 15.16
C PHE A 34 -0.69 8.12 16.67
N ALA A 35 0.08 9.11 17.14
CA ALA A 35 0.01 9.57 18.52
C ALA A 35 -1.25 10.42 18.81
N SER A 36 -2.05 10.76 17.79
CA SER A 36 -3.36 11.37 18.00
C SER A 36 -4.36 10.33 18.52
N GLN A 37 -5.23 10.71 19.45
CA GLN A 37 -6.32 9.84 19.89
C GLN A 37 -7.25 9.49 18.71
N LEU A 38 -7.37 8.19 18.41
CA LEU A 38 -8.25 7.66 17.37
C LEU A 38 -9.46 6.99 18.01
N SER A 39 -10.64 7.12 17.40
CA SER A 39 -11.81 6.32 17.80
C SER A 39 -11.68 4.87 17.31
N GLU A 40 -12.46 3.95 17.89
CA GLU A 40 -12.53 2.55 17.44
C GLU A 40 -12.81 2.44 15.93
N ASP A 41 -13.71 3.26 15.41
CA ASP A 41 -14.04 3.32 13.97
C ASP A 41 -12.85 3.78 13.11
N GLN A 42 -12.07 4.75 13.61
CA GLN A 42 -10.87 5.21 12.91
C GLN A 42 -9.81 4.11 12.90
N VAL A 43 -9.59 3.46 14.04
CA VAL A 43 -8.69 2.32 14.17
C VAL A 43 -9.11 1.19 13.22
N ALA A 44 -10.40 0.86 13.14
CA ALA A 44 -10.94 -0.16 12.25
C ALA A 44 -10.68 0.11 10.76
N ARG A 45 -10.43 1.38 10.38
CA ARG A 45 -10.02 1.79 9.03
C ARG A 45 -8.52 1.81 8.83
N VAL A 46 -7.73 2.10 9.87
CA VAL A 46 -6.26 2.17 9.80
C VAL A 46 -5.62 0.78 9.84
N LEU A 47 -6.10 -0.12 10.70
CA LEU A 47 -5.47 -1.43 10.91
C LEU A 47 -5.37 -2.31 9.64
N PRO A 48 -6.37 -2.37 8.74
CA PRO A 48 -6.23 -3.09 7.47
C PRO A 48 -5.10 -2.57 6.57
N GLU A 49 -4.86 -1.26 6.56
CA GLU A 49 -3.80 -0.62 5.76
C GLU A 49 -2.43 -0.88 6.37
N TYR A 50 -2.35 -0.78 7.70
CA TYR A 50 -1.15 -1.11 8.45
C TYR A 50 -0.77 -2.60 8.29
N LEU A 51 -1.77 -3.49 8.34
CA LEU A 51 -1.58 -4.92 8.07
C LEU A 51 -1.08 -5.18 6.64
N ALA A 52 -1.60 -4.47 5.65
CA ALA A 52 -1.12 -4.58 4.27
C ALA A 52 0.36 -4.18 4.15
N MET A 53 0.78 -3.12 4.85
CA MET A 53 2.18 -2.71 4.89
C MET A 53 3.07 -3.76 5.56
N SER A 54 2.73 -4.17 6.79
CA SER A 54 3.49 -5.18 7.56
C SER A 54 3.59 -6.51 6.80
N GLN A 55 2.52 -6.93 6.12
CA GLN A 55 2.52 -8.15 5.34
C GLN A 55 3.40 -8.06 4.09
N ALA A 56 3.45 -6.91 3.40
CA ALA A 56 4.21 -6.77 2.16
C ALA A 56 5.70 -6.48 2.39
N PHE A 57 6.03 -5.75 3.45
CA PHE A 57 7.37 -5.25 3.73
C PHE A 57 8.49 -6.31 3.62
N PRO A 58 8.45 -7.46 4.33
CA PRO A 58 9.56 -8.41 4.28
C PRO A 58 9.82 -8.95 2.87
N TYR A 59 8.79 -9.10 2.05
CA TYR A 59 8.93 -9.59 0.67
C TYR A 59 9.47 -8.51 -0.27
N LEU A 60 9.05 -7.25 -0.09
CA LEU A 60 9.60 -6.12 -0.86
C LEU A 60 11.06 -5.88 -0.49
N GLN A 61 11.41 -5.94 0.80
CA GLN A 61 12.79 -5.84 1.27
C GLN A 61 13.66 -6.96 0.69
N ALA A 62 13.18 -8.21 0.69
CA ALA A 62 13.89 -9.34 0.10
C ALA A 62 14.10 -9.15 -1.42
N GLY A 63 13.07 -8.67 -2.13
CA GLY A 63 13.15 -8.41 -3.57
C GLY A 63 14.00 -7.20 -3.94
N SER A 64 14.28 -6.28 -3.01
CA SER A 64 14.97 -5.01 -3.30
C SER A 64 16.41 -5.18 -3.78
N GLN A 65 17.05 -6.31 -3.43
CA GLN A 65 18.42 -6.60 -3.85
C GLN A 65 18.50 -7.18 -5.27
N GLY A 66 17.40 -7.69 -5.82
CA GLY A 66 17.39 -8.42 -7.10
C GLY A 66 17.98 -7.61 -8.25
N ASP A 67 17.50 -6.38 -8.44
CA ASP A 67 17.97 -5.49 -9.50
C ASP A 67 19.45 -5.10 -9.37
N LEU A 68 19.97 -5.05 -8.15
CA LEU A 68 21.38 -4.75 -7.87
C LEU A 68 22.28 -5.92 -8.31
N ILE A 69 21.83 -7.16 -8.05
CA ILE A 69 22.53 -8.36 -8.49
C ILE A 69 22.44 -8.52 -10.01
N PHE A 70 21.27 -8.31 -10.60
CA PHE A 70 21.13 -8.35 -12.06
C PHE A 70 21.99 -7.29 -12.74
N ASP A 71 22.11 -6.08 -12.17
CA ASP A 71 23.05 -5.07 -12.68
C ASP A 71 24.51 -5.56 -12.67
N ALA A 72 24.96 -6.15 -11.56
CA ALA A 72 26.31 -6.71 -11.46
C ALA A 72 26.53 -7.84 -12.49
N MET A 73 25.56 -8.75 -12.63
CA MET A 73 25.57 -9.83 -13.62
C MET A 73 25.65 -9.31 -15.05
N HIS A 74 24.80 -8.34 -15.41
CA HIS A 74 24.74 -7.77 -16.75
C HIS A 74 26.04 -7.08 -17.16
N HIS A 75 26.74 -6.46 -16.21
CA HIS A 75 28.01 -5.78 -16.46
C HIS A 75 29.24 -6.66 -16.19
N ASN A 76 29.04 -7.92 -15.80
CA ASN A 76 30.11 -8.85 -15.41
C ASN A 76 31.08 -8.22 -14.38
N ARG A 77 30.50 -7.67 -13.30
CA ARG A 77 31.24 -7.04 -12.19
C ARG A 77 31.06 -7.83 -10.91
N ASP A 78 32.02 -7.68 -10.00
CA ASP A 78 31.88 -8.15 -8.64
C ASP A 78 30.75 -7.41 -7.90
N ILE A 79 30.19 -8.04 -6.87
CA ILE A 79 29.16 -7.41 -6.03
C ILE A 79 29.86 -6.36 -5.17
N ALA A 80 29.38 -5.11 -5.25
CA ALA A 80 29.97 -4.02 -4.50
C ALA A 80 29.70 -4.18 -2.98
N ARG A 81 30.68 -3.81 -2.15
CA ARG A 81 30.60 -3.92 -0.68
C ARG A 81 29.35 -3.27 -0.10
N ASP A 82 28.89 -2.15 -0.66
CA ASP A 82 27.68 -1.47 -0.20
C ASP A 82 26.40 -2.29 -0.45
N ILE A 83 26.37 -3.12 -1.49
CA ILE A 83 25.28 -4.05 -1.77
C ILE A 83 25.32 -5.19 -0.75
N GLU A 84 26.50 -5.75 -0.47
CA GLU A 84 26.66 -6.81 0.55
C GLU A 84 26.20 -6.33 1.93
N LEU A 85 26.63 -5.12 2.34
CA LEU A 85 26.28 -4.52 3.62
C LEU A 85 24.77 -4.27 3.75
N THR A 86 24.13 -3.70 2.73
CA THR A 86 22.67 -3.53 2.78
C THR A 86 21.94 -4.86 2.70
N SER A 87 22.46 -5.85 1.98
CA SER A 87 21.85 -7.17 1.84
C SER A 87 21.85 -7.95 3.15
N VAL A 88 22.94 -7.93 3.93
CA VAL A 88 22.97 -8.68 5.20
C VAL A 88 21.99 -8.11 6.21
N VAL A 89 21.87 -6.78 6.28
CA VAL A 89 20.88 -6.12 7.14
C VAL A 89 19.45 -6.39 6.64
N ALA A 90 19.22 -6.29 5.32
CA ALA A 90 17.94 -6.62 4.70
C ALA A 90 17.50 -8.06 5.00
N ASN A 91 18.41 -9.03 4.80
CA ASN A 91 18.13 -10.44 5.03
C ASN A 91 17.76 -10.73 6.48
N PHE A 92 18.48 -10.10 7.43
CA PHE A 92 18.14 -10.21 8.85
C PHE A 92 16.73 -9.68 9.12
N ILE A 93 16.42 -8.46 8.66
CA ILE A 93 15.10 -7.84 8.87
C ILE A 93 14.00 -8.73 8.27
N CYS A 94 14.15 -9.22 7.04
CA CYS A 94 13.22 -10.17 6.44
C CYS A 94 13.04 -11.43 7.29
N TRP A 95 14.14 -11.98 7.81
CA TRP A 95 14.14 -13.18 8.64
C TRP A 95 13.46 -12.97 10.00
N ASP A 96 13.63 -11.80 10.61
CA ASP A 96 12.95 -11.43 11.84
C ASP A 96 11.46 -11.17 11.60
N GLU A 97 11.10 -10.40 10.58
CA GLU A 97 9.69 -10.11 10.23
C GLU A 97 8.88 -11.36 9.85
N THR A 98 9.57 -12.38 9.32
CA THR A 98 9.00 -13.72 9.09
C THR A 98 9.11 -14.64 10.31
N GLY A 99 9.32 -14.09 11.51
CA GLY A 99 9.34 -14.77 12.80
C GLY A 99 10.54 -15.71 13.03
N GLY A 100 11.42 -15.87 12.05
CA GLY A 100 12.52 -16.83 12.09
C GLY A 100 13.55 -16.50 13.16
N HIS A 101 13.88 -15.21 13.36
CA HIS A 101 14.90 -14.81 14.33
C HIS A 101 14.45 -15.10 15.77
N GLY A 102 13.25 -14.64 16.15
CA GLY A 102 12.68 -14.87 17.48
C GLY A 102 12.59 -16.36 17.85
N ARG A 103 12.24 -17.23 16.89
CA ARG A 103 12.22 -18.69 17.10
C ARG A 103 13.60 -19.24 17.44
N ILE A 104 14.62 -18.85 16.70
CA ILE A 104 15.99 -19.30 16.91
C ILE A 104 16.59 -18.73 18.19
N LEU A 105 16.24 -17.50 18.58
CA LEU A 105 16.65 -16.95 19.88
C LEU A 105 16.13 -17.79 21.04
N GLN A 106 14.90 -18.28 20.97
CA GLN A 106 14.27 -19.05 22.04
C GLN A 106 14.68 -20.52 22.06
N GLY A 107 14.71 -21.18 20.90
CA GLY A 107 14.93 -22.63 20.80
C GLY A 107 16.28 -23.05 20.22
N GLY A 108 17.15 -22.10 19.88
CA GLY A 108 18.41 -22.37 19.19
C GLY A 108 18.20 -23.10 17.86
N LYS A 109 19.19 -23.90 17.44
CA LYS A 109 19.10 -24.68 16.18
C LYS A 109 17.97 -25.70 16.17
N ALA A 110 17.49 -26.13 17.34
CA ALA A 110 16.40 -27.10 17.43
C ALA A 110 15.06 -26.52 16.93
N ALA A 111 14.90 -25.19 16.95
CA ALA A 111 13.71 -24.51 16.44
C ALA A 111 13.72 -24.27 14.91
N LEU A 112 14.73 -24.73 14.17
CA LEU A 112 14.77 -24.57 12.71
C LEU A 112 13.56 -25.16 11.98
N PRO A 113 12.95 -26.29 12.37
CA PRO A 113 11.72 -26.75 11.74
C PRO A 113 10.54 -25.79 11.93
N ASP A 114 10.52 -25.03 13.03
CA ASP A 114 9.42 -24.16 13.43
C ASP A 114 9.41 -22.81 12.70
N ILE A 115 10.46 -22.49 11.93
CA ILE A 115 10.50 -21.28 11.08
C ILE A 115 9.42 -21.30 9.99
N LEU A 116 8.85 -22.48 9.70
CA LEU A 116 7.76 -22.66 8.74
C LEU A 116 6.38 -22.29 9.33
N LEU A 117 6.30 -22.08 10.65
CA LEU A 117 5.07 -21.70 11.34
C LEU A 117 4.76 -20.22 11.06
N THR A 118 4.00 -19.99 10.00
CA THR A 118 3.68 -18.63 9.54
C THR A 118 2.86 -17.82 10.55
N GLU A 119 2.21 -18.47 11.51
CA GLU A 119 1.46 -17.81 12.59
C GLU A 119 2.35 -16.90 13.45
N SER A 120 3.66 -17.18 13.53
CA SER A 120 4.63 -16.31 14.20
C SER A 120 5.17 -15.15 13.36
N PHE A 121 4.77 -15.03 12.09
CA PHE A 121 5.20 -13.89 11.28
C PHE A 121 4.60 -12.62 11.88
N HIS A 122 5.36 -11.54 11.89
CA HIS A 122 4.97 -10.28 12.53
C HIS A 122 3.61 -9.78 12.00
N SER A 123 3.38 -9.87 10.69
CA SER A 123 2.09 -9.52 10.09
C SER A 123 0.92 -10.41 10.57
N ASN A 124 1.17 -11.68 10.87
CA ASN A 124 0.14 -12.60 11.38
C ASN A 124 -0.12 -12.41 12.87
N LEU A 125 0.90 -12.05 13.66
CA LEU A 125 0.73 -11.59 15.04
C LEU A 125 -0.11 -10.31 15.08
N LEU A 126 0.21 -9.33 14.24
CA LEU A 126 -0.56 -8.10 14.10
C LEU A 126 -2.02 -8.40 13.69
N LYS A 127 -2.22 -9.30 12.72
CA LYS A 127 -3.55 -9.70 12.27
C LYS A 127 -4.38 -10.30 13.40
N LYS A 128 -3.76 -11.14 14.24
CA LYS A 128 -4.37 -11.73 15.44
C LYS A 128 -4.77 -10.65 16.44
N ASP A 129 -3.83 -9.79 16.84
CA ASP A 129 -4.06 -8.70 17.80
C ASP A 129 -5.16 -7.75 17.32
N ALA A 130 -5.08 -7.30 16.07
CA ALA A 130 -6.07 -6.42 15.47
C ALA A 130 -7.44 -7.07 15.35
N SER A 131 -7.52 -8.37 15.05
CA SER A 131 -8.79 -9.09 15.00
C SER A 131 -9.42 -9.24 16.38
N GLN A 132 -8.61 -9.45 17.42
CA GLN A 132 -9.04 -9.51 18.80
C GLN A 132 -9.59 -8.15 19.27
N LEU A 133 -8.86 -7.06 19.02
CA LEU A 133 -9.28 -5.70 19.38
C LEU A 133 -10.61 -5.32 18.72
N LEU A 134 -10.80 -5.64 17.44
CA LEU A 134 -12.00 -5.28 16.69
C LEU A 134 -13.15 -6.29 16.83
N GLY A 135 -12.94 -7.41 17.54
CA GLY A 135 -13.93 -8.49 17.68
C GLY A 135 -14.31 -9.17 16.36
N ARG A 136 -13.51 -9.03 15.31
CA ARG A 136 -13.76 -9.62 13.98
C ARG A 136 -12.46 -9.82 13.22
N ALA A 137 -12.43 -10.80 12.32
CA ALA A 137 -11.29 -11.01 11.43
C ALA A 137 -11.03 -9.78 10.55
N ILE A 138 -9.76 -9.40 10.42
CA ILE A 138 -9.32 -8.37 9.46
C ILE A 138 -8.57 -8.99 8.28
N LEU A 139 -8.65 -8.32 7.14
CA LEU A 139 -7.89 -8.62 5.93
C LEU A 139 -7.02 -7.40 5.57
N PRO A 140 -5.84 -7.59 4.96
CA PRO A 140 -5.04 -6.47 4.49
C PRO A 140 -5.80 -5.67 3.44
N ASN A 141 -5.75 -4.34 3.54
CA ASN A 141 -6.27 -3.43 2.52
C ASN A 141 -5.13 -2.73 1.78
N TYR A 142 -4.86 -3.16 0.55
CA TYR A 142 -3.90 -2.50 -0.33
C TYR A 142 -4.59 -1.35 -1.07
N SER A 143 -4.94 -0.27 -0.36
CA SER A 143 -5.51 0.92 -0.99
C SER A 143 -4.54 1.56 -1.98
N SER A 144 -5.03 2.44 -2.85
CA SER A 144 -4.15 3.21 -3.75
C SER A 144 -3.06 3.97 -3.00
N ARG A 145 -3.32 4.43 -1.77
CA ARG A 145 -2.34 5.14 -0.93
C ARG A 145 -1.27 4.19 -0.39
N THR A 146 -1.68 3.05 0.15
CA THR A 146 -0.75 2.05 0.67
C THR A 146 0.09 1.43 -0.44
N LYS A 147 -0.50 1.15 -1.61
CA LYS A 147 0.27 0.73 -2.79
C LYS A 147 1.31 1.77 -3.20
N GLN A 148 0.91 3.05 -3.30
CA GLN A 148 1.82 4.12 -3.66
C GLN A 148 2.98 4.26 -2.65
N TYR A 149 2.69 4.14 -1.36
CA TYR A 149 3.70 4.12 -0.30
C TYR A 149 4.67 2.94 -0.48
N LEU A 150 4.16 1.72 -0.60
CA LEU A 150 4.98 0.50 -0.73
C LEU A 150 5.86 0.52 -1.99
N HIS A 151 5.36 1.01 -3.13
CA HIS A 151 6.20 1.19 -4.32
C HIS A 151 7.29 2.25 -4.11
N SER A 152 6.97 3.34 -3.41
CA SER A 152 7.95 4.40 -3.12
C SER A 152 9.05 3.91 -2.16
N LEU A 153 8.67 3.11 -1.16
CA LEU A 153 9.59 2.45 -0.25
C LEU A 153 10.48 1.47 -1.01
N TYR A 154 9.90 0.56 -1.81
CA TYR A 154 10.65 -0.39 -2.63
C TYR A 154 11.66 0.31 -3.55
N ALA A 155 11.26 1.37 -4.24
CA ALA A 155 12.15 2.12 -5.14
C ALA A 155 13.38 2.71 -4.44
N GLY A 156 13.25 3.15 -3.19
CA GLY A 156 14.38 3.62 -2.40
C GLY A 156 15.27 2.47 -1.92
N LEU A 157 14.66 1.38 -1.44
CA LEU A 157 15.36 0.17 -1.00
C LEU A 157 16.10 -0.56 -2.13
N SER A 158 15.61 -0.48 -3.37
CA SER A 158 16.25 -1.07 -4.56
C SER A 158 17.17 -0.09 -5.31
N SER A 159 17.38 1.11 -4.77
CA SER A 159 18.20 2.13 -5.44
C SER A 159 19.63 1.65 -5.66
N LYS A 160 20.15 1.86 -6.87
CA LYS A 160 21.56 1.66 -7.21
C LYS A 160 22.49 2.65 -6.49
N ASP A 161 21.94 3.76 -6.00
CA ASP A 161 22.67 4.71 -5.17
C ASP A 161 22.68 4.25 -3.71
N SER A 162 23.88 3.91 -3.22
CA SER A 162 24.08 3.39 -1.88
C SER A 162 23.65 4.35 -0.76
N LEU A 163 23.75 5.67 -0.98
CA LEU A 163 23.30 6.64 0.01
C LEU A 163 21.78 6.71 0.09
N VAL A 164 21.10 6.66 -1.05
CA VAL A 164 19.63 6.60 -1.09
C VAL A 164 19.15 5.31 -0.42
N ARG A 165 19.75 4.17 -0.78
CA ARG A 165 19.39 2.87 -0.22
C ARG A 165 19.58 2.82 1.29
N CYS A 166 20.75 3.27 1.77
CA CYS A 166 21.03 3.38 3.20
C CYS A 166 20.05 4.34 3.90
N ALA A 167 19.74 5.49 3.30
CA ALA A 167 18.83 6.47 3.86
C ALA A 167 17.41 5.92 4.00
N TYR A 168 16.91 5.18 3.01
CA TYR A 168 15.59 4.55 3.07
C TYR A 168 15.52 3.43 4.11
N MET A 169 16.55 2.60 4.25
CA MET A 169 16.60 1.58 5.30
C MET A 169 16.56 2.23 6.69
N VAL A 170 17.44 3.21 6.94
CA VAL A 170 17.49 3.91 8.24
C VAL A 170 16.20 4.69 8.51
N ALA A 171 15.65 5.39 7.51
CA ALA A 171 14.41 6.14 7.66
C ALA A 171 13.21 5.23 7.93
N PHE A 172 13.14 4.06 7.29
CA PHE A 172 12.05 3.11 7.52
C PHE A 172 12.11 2.57 8.95
N GLU A 173 13.25 2.06 9.42
CA GLU A 173 13.35 1.48 10.78
C GLU A 173 13.14 2.53 11.87
N LEU A 174 13.75 3.73 11.75
CA LEU A 174 13.52 4.79 12.75
C LEU A 174 12.06 5.28 12.76
N HIS A 175 11.40 5.30 11.60
CA HIS A 175 9.98 5.60 11.53
C HIS A 175 9.14 4.45 12.08
N ALA A 176 9.48 3.19 11.81
CA ALA A 176 8.76 2.00 12.27
C ALA A 176 8.71 1.97 13.79
N ALA A 177 9.84 2.18 14.47
CA ALA A 177 9.91 2.29 15.92
C ALA A 177 8.92 3.33 16.50
N ASP A 178 8.93 4.55 15.97
CA ASP A 178 8.03 5.63 16.45
C ASP A 178 6.57 5.37 16.09
N MET A 179 6.33 4.81 14.90
CA MET A 179 5.00 4.46 14.39
C MET A 179 4.35 3.35 15.22
N ILE A 180 5.07 2.26 15.48
CA ILE A 180 4.60 1.11 16.26
C ILE A 180 4.33 1.55 17.70
N GLN A 181 5.27 2.28 18.33
CA GLN A 181 5.10 2.78 19.69
C GLN A 181 3.88 3.69 19.80
N SER A 182 3.73 4.63 18.86
CA SER A 182 2.59 5.55 18.84
C SER A 182 1.26 4.82 18.63
N LEU A 183 1.22 3.85 17.71
CA LEU A 183 0.02 3.05 17.46
C LEU A 183 -0.32 2.18 18.68
N TRP A 184 0.68 1.58 19.34
CA TRP A 184 0.46 0.77 20.53
C TRP A 184 -0.22 1.55 21.65
N THR A 185 0.31 2.72 21.97
CA THR A 185 -0.27 3.63 22.98
C THR A 185 -1.71 3.97 22.62
N THR A 186 -1.97 4.37 21.37
CA THR A 186 -3.31 4.70 20.90
C THR A 186 -4.27 3.51 20.98
N LEU A 187 -3.84 2.31 20.62
CA LEU A 187 -4.68 1.10 20.71
C LEU A 187 -5.00 0.72 22.16
N ALA A 188 -4.00 0.74 23.04
CA ALA A 188 -4.16 0.44 24.46
C ALA A 188 -5.18 1.41 25.11
N GLU A 189 -5.10 2.70 24.80
CA GLU A 189 -6.05 3.70 25.29
C GLU A 189 -7.45 3.54 24.69
N THR A 190 -7.54 3.34 23.37
CA THR A 190 -8.82 3.28 22.65
C THR A 190 -9.66 2.06 23.06
N PHE A 191 -9.03 0.89 23.16
CA PHE A 191 -9.70 -0.37 23.47
C PHE A 191 -9.62 -0.76 24.95
N LYS A 192 -8.93 0.05 25.78
CA LYS A 192 -8.63 -0.28 27.18
C LYS A 192 -7.94 -1.64 27.33
N ALA A 193 -7.13 -2.01 26.34
CA ALA A 193 -6.41 -3.27 26.31
C ALA A 193 -5.19 -3.19 27.25
N GLN A 194 -4.81 -4.32 27.87
CA GLN A 194 -3.53 -4.39 28.55
C GLN A 194 -2.42 -4.43 27.48
N PRO A 195 -1.38 -3.59 27.57
CA PRO A 195 -0.33 -3.54 26.55
C PRO A 195 0.33 -4.91 26.29
N ASP A 196 0.49 -5.74 27.32
CA ASP A 196 1.11 -7.06 27.24
C ASP A 196 0.27 -8.11 26.47
N ASP A 197 -1.03 -7.86 26.29
CA ASP A 197 -1.93 -8.76 25.55
C ASP A 197 -1.76 -8.62 24.03
N LEU A 198 -1.05 -7.58 23.56
CA LEU A 198 -0.82 -7.30 22.15
C LEU A 198 0.56 -7.80 21.73
N GLU A 199 0.60 -9.06 21.29
CA GLU A 199 1.82 -9.82 21.03
C GLU A 199 2.75 -9.16 20.00
N TYR A 200 2.20 -8.59 18.92
CA TYR A 200 2.95 -7.88 17.90
C TYR A 200 3.66 -6.65 18.48
N PHE A 201 2.93 -5.81 19.22
CA PHE A 201 3.50 -4.57 19.75
C PHE A 201 4.50 -4.85 20.86
N ARG A 202 4.20 -5.84 21.72
CA ARG A 202 5.12 -6.30 22.75
C ARG A 202 6.42 -6.84 22.16
N SER A 203 6.39 -7.55 21.02
CA SER A 203 7.63 -8.05 20.39
C SER A 203 8.45 -6.94 19.72
N HIS A 204 7.80 -5.89 19.20
CA HIS A 204 8.50 -4.83 18.46
C HIS A 204 9.07 -3.73 19.35
N VAL A 205 8.30 -3.23 20.32
CA VAL A 205 8.65 -2.04 21.12
C VAL A 205 8.49 -2.25 22.63
N GLY A 206 7.88 -3.37 23.04
CA GLY A 206 7.69 -3.74 24.44
C GLY A 206 8.64 -4.84 24.93
N GLY A 207 8.34 -5.38 26.11
CA GLY A 207 9.12 -6.46 26.70
C GLY A 207 10.55 -6.07 27.09
N GLU A 208 11.36 -7.07 27.42
CA GLU A 208 12.76 -6.88 27.85
C GLU A 208 13.74 -6.72 26.67
N ASP A 209 13.39 -7.24 25.49
CA ASP A 209 14.24 -7.26 24.30
C ASP A 209 13.44 -7.01 22.99
N PRO A 210 13.06 -5.74 22.73
CA PRO A 210 12.21 -5.37 21.58
C PRO A 210 12.94 -5.38 20.24
N ALA A 211 12.21 -5.73 19.18
CA ALA A 211 12.75 -5.85 17.82
C ALA A 211 13.39 -4.56 17.27
N GLU A 212 12.67 -3.46 17.43
CA GLU A 212 13.03 -2.16 16.86
C GLU A 212 14.38 -1.64 17.40
N LYS A 213 14.80 -2.11 18.58
CA LYS A 213 16.09 -1.73 19.17
C LYS A 213 17.26 -2.22 18.33
N TYR A 214 17.28 -3.49 17.92
CA TYR A 214 18.37 -4.02 17.12
C TYR A 214 18.23 -3.65 15.63
N HIS A 215 17.01 -3.47 15.12
CA HIS A 215 16.80 -2.91 13.78
C HIS A 215 17.42 -1.52 13.64
N GLY A 216 17.14 -0.63 14.59
CA GLY A 216 17.74 0.71 14.65
C GLY A 216 19.27 0.68 14.82
N GLU A 217 19.80 -0.27 15.61
CA GLU A 217 21.25 -0.41 15.78
C GLU A 217 21.95 -0.87 14.48
N MET A 218 21.44 -1.92 13.83
CA MET A 218 22.05 -2.47 12.61
C MET A 218 21.99 -1.48 11.46
N THR A 219 20.84 -0.84 11.26
CA THR A 219 20.69 0.20 10.22
C THR A 219 21.52 1.44 10.56
N GLY A 220 21.60 1.83 11.83
CA GLY A 220 22.48 2.91 12.28
C GLY A 220 23.96 2.66 11.99
N ARG A 221 24.43 1.41 12.09
CA ARG A 221 25.81 1.03 11.72
C ARG A 221 26.09 1.20 10.23
N LEU A 222 25.08 1.04 9.36
CA LEU A 222 25.24 1.31 7.91
C LEU A 222 25.66 2.75 7.64
N ILE A 223 25.22 3.70 8.46
CA ILE A 223 25.61 5.12 8.33
C ILE A 223 27.13 5.24 8.41
N GLY A 224 27.76 4.61 9.43
CA GLY A 224 29.20 4.66 9.62
C GLY A 224 29.99 3.97 8.51
N GLU A 225 29.41 2.96 7.86
CA GLU A 225 30.05 2.19 6.80
C GLU A 225 29.89 2.82 5.40
N LEU A 226 28.77 3.53 5.14
CA LEU A 226 28.39 3.97 3.80
C LEU A 226 28.40 5.50 3.63
N VAL A 227 28.21 6.26 4.71
CA VAL A 227 28.08 7.71 4.67
C VAL A 227 29.42 8.37 4.97
N GLN A 228 30.07 8.86 3.92
CA GLN A 228 31.30 9.63 4.03
C GLN A 228 31.01 11.03 4.61
N PRO A 229 31.92 11.64 5.38
CA PRO A 229 31.69 12.93 6.02
C PRO A 229 31.33 14.08 5.06
N ASP A 230 31.88 14.06 3.85
CA ASP A 230 31.60 15.05 2.79
C ASP A 230 30.22 14.86 2.12
N ARG A 231 29.55 13.72 2.39
CA ARG A 231 28.23 13.39 1.86
C ARG A 231 27.14 13.41 2.93
N SER A 232 27.45 13.87 4.14
CA SER A 232 26.52 13.93 5.27
C SER A 232 25.26 14.76 4.96
N ASP A 233 25.40 15.95 4.39
CA ASP A 233 24.23 16.79 4.03
C ASP A 233 23.34 16.12 2.99
N ARG A 234 23.96 15.45 2.00
CA ARG A 234 23.21 14.69 1.01
C ARG A 234 22.44 13.56 1.68
N PHE A 235 23.09 12.77 2.52
CA PHE A 235 22.45 11.67 3.22
C PHE A 235 21.29 12.14 4.10
N LEU A 236 21.46 13.24 4.85
CA LEU A 236 20.39 13.83 5.65
C LEU A 236 19.18 14.22 4.79
N ASN A 237 19.41 14.81 3.61
CA ASN A 237 18.33 15.14 2.69
C ASN A 237 17.59 13.89 2.17
N GLU A 238 18.31 12.84 1.77
CA GLU A 238 17.70 11.57 1.33
C GLU A 238 16.93 10.90 2.48
N PHE A 239 17.47 10.94 3.70
CA PHE A 239 16.82 10.41 4.90
C PHE A 239 15.50 11.14 5.17
N LEU A 240 15.51 12.48 5.18
CA LEU A 240 14.30 13.27 5.42
C LEU A 240 13.27 13.12 4.30
N GLN A 241 13.70 12.91 3.05
CA GLN A 241 12.81 12.55 1.94
C GLN A 241 12.13 11.20 2.18
N ALA A 242 12.91 10.16 2.52
CA ALA A 242 12.40 8.83 2.81
C ALA A 242 11.45 8.84 4.02
N TYR A 243 11.83 9.51 5.11
CA TYR A 243 11.01 9.63 6.32
C TYR A 243 9.68 10.35 6.03
N ARG A 244 9.70 11.40 5.18
CA ARG A 244 8.49 12.12 4.74
C ARG A 244 7.50 11.18 4.06
N VAL A 245 7.97 10.25 3.23
CA VAL A 245 7.11 9.29 2.52
C VAL A 245 6.31 8.45 3.53
N SER A 246 6.98 7.93 4.57
CA SER A 246 6.34 7.14 5.63
C SER A 246 5.37 7.95 6.47
N VAL A 247 5.78 9.13 6.95
CA VAL A 247 4.89 10.00 7.75
C VAL A 247 3.68 10.46 6.94
N GLN A 248 3.86 10.80 5.66
CA GLN A 248 2.75 11.24 4.82
C GLN A 248 1.74 10.12 4.59
N TRP A 249 2.18 8.87 4.43
CA TRP A 249 1.29 7.72 4.38
C TRP A 249 0.44 7.62 5.67
N CYS A 250 1.05 7.68 6.85
CA CYS A 250 0.30 7.66 8.12
C CYS A 250 -0.70 8.83 8.23
N ARG A 251 -0.33 10.04 7.81
CA ARG A 251 -1.23 11.19 7.76
C ARG A 251 -2.42 10.97 6.82
N ASP A 252 -2.17 10.40 5.64
CA ASP A 252 -3.22 10.09 4.67
C ASP A 252 -4.20 9.07 5.24
N LEU A 253 -3.71 8.05 5.96
CA LEU A 253 -4.56 7.06 6.64
C LEU A 253 -5.47 7.70 7.68
N ILE A 254 -4.92 8.57 8.55
CA ILE A 254 -5.72 9.28 9.54
C ILE A 254 -6.71 10.23 8.88
N ALA A 255 -6.30 10.95 7.83
CA ALA A 255 -7.18 11.88 7.13
C ALA A 255 -8.37 11.17 6.46
N ILE A 256 -8.18 9.93 6.00
CA ILE A 256 -9.28 9.08 5.50
C ILE A 256 -10.11 8.58 6.67
N ALA A 257 -9.47 8.09 7.73
CA ALA A 257 -10.16 7.57 8.90
C ALA A 257 -11.03 8.64 9.59
N ALA A 258 -10.56 9.89 9.63
CA ALA A 258 -11.19 11.05 10.28
C ALA A 258 -12.27 11.74 9.44
N ARG A 259 -12.43 11.40 8.16
CA ARG A 259 -13.63 11.80 7.40
C ARG A 259 -14.82 11.06 8.01
N THR A 260 -15.50 11.71 8.95
CA THR A 260 -16.79 11.26 9.47
C THR A 260 -17.75 11.07 8.31
N GLY A 261 -18.17 9.83 8.04
CA GLY A 261 -19.35 9.52 7.25
C GLY A 261 -19.17 9.33 5.73
N ASP A 262 -18.26 8.47 5.28
CA ASP A 262 -18.62 7.66 4.11
C ASP A 262 -19.39 6.45 4.63
N ASP A 263 -20.72 6.50 4.45
CA ASP A 263 -21.61 5.35 4.52
C ASP A 263 -21.13 4.32 3.49
N HIS A 264 -20.10 3.54 3.86
CA HIS A 264 -19.64 2.39 3.11
C HIS A 264 -20.60 1.20 3.26
N SER A 265 -21.72 1.35 3.98
CA SER A 265 -22.80 0.39 3.82
C SER A 265 -23.29 0.49 2.38
N GLU A 266 -23.02 -0.56 1.62
CA GLU A 266 -23.49 -0.63 0.25
C GLU A 266 -25.01 -0.67 0.28
N ILE A 267 -25.63 0.26 -0.43
CA ILE A 267 -27.07 0.26 -0.65
C ILE A 267 -27.36 -0.22 -2.06
N GLU A 268 -28.59 -0.64 -2.30
CA GLU A 268 -29.05 -0.93 -3.65
C GLU A 268 -29.38 0.37 -4.38
N HIS A 269 -28.59 0.68 -5.42
CA HIS A 269 -28.90 1.70 -6.39
C HIS A 269 -29.68 1.07 -7.53
N HIS A 270 -30.99 1.28 -7.58
CA HIS A 270 -31.81 0.84 -8.70
C HIS A 270 -31.56 1.73 -9.93
N GLY A 271 -31.64 1.12 -11.11
CA GLY A 271 -31.47 1.80 -12.38
C GLY A 271 -32.31 1.19 -13.48
N SER A 272 -32.42 1.92 -14.58
CA SER A 272 -33.14 1.45 -15.77
C SER A 272 -32.57 2.03 -17.05
N CYS A 273 -32.83 1.37 -18.19
CA CYS A 273 -32.66 2.02 -19.49
C CYS A 273 -33.73 3.11 -19.69
N HIS A 274 -33.56 3.97 -20.70
CA HIS A 274 -34.47 5.10 -20.94
C HIS A 274 -35.95 4.69 -21.10
N CYS A 275 -36.23 3.59 -21.80
CA CYS A 275 -37.61 3.11 -21.98
C CYS A 275 -38.14 2.27 -20.81
N GLY A 276 -37.34 2.02 -19.76
CA GLY A 276 -37.72 1.26 -18.58
C GLY A 276 -37.88 -0.25 -18.77
N SER A 277 -37.65 -0.77 -19.99
CA SER A 277 -37.78 -2.22 -20.29
C SER A 277 -36.69 -3.06 -19.63
N VAL A 278 -35.51 -2.48 -19.41
CA VAL A 278 -34.42 -3.08 -18.64
C VAL A 278 -34.38 -2.40 -17.28
N LYS A 279 -34.48 -3.19 -16.20
CA LYS A 279 -34.34 -2.76 -14.81
C LYS A 279 -33.28 -3.59 -14.11
N PHE A 280 -32.50 -2.95 -13.27
CA PHE A 280 -31.39 -3.57 -12.55
C PHE A 280 -31.14 -2.82 -11.25
N TYR A 281 -30.39 -3.43 -10.34
CA TYR A 281 -29.73 -2.69 -9.27
C TYR A 281 -28.24 -2.98 -9.24
N VAL A 282 -27.51 -2.08 -8.58
CA VAL A 282 -26.11 -2.27 -8.23
C VAL A 282 -25.90 -1.93 -6.75
N ARG A 283 -25.15 -2.77 -6.04
CA ARG A 283 -24.70 -2.47 -4.68
C ARG A 283 -23.47 -1.57 -4.72
N ALA A 284 -23.59 -0.37 -4.13
CA ALA A 284 -22.51 0.60 -4.02
C ALA A 284 -22.78 1.58 -2.86
N PRO A 285 -21.77 2.34 -2.40
CA PRO A 285 -21.98 3.42 -1.42
C PRO A 285 -22.80 4.58 -1.98
N ARG A 286 -23.44 5.37 -1.10
CA ARG A 286 -24.16 6.60 -1.49
C ARG A 286 -23.28 7.64 -2.18
N GLU A 287 -21.98 7.67 -1.86
CA GLU A 287 -20.98 8.45 -2.58
C GLU A 287 -20.30 7.59 -3.66
N LEU A 288 -20.58 7.88 -4.92
CA LEU A 288 -20.09 7.12 -6.06
C LEU A 288 -18.77 7.68 -6.60
N SER A 289 -17.85 6.78 -6.96
CA SER A 289 -16.63 7.10 -7.71
C SER A 289 -16.85 6.78 -9.19
N GLY A 290 -17.08 7.82 -9.98
CA GLY A 290 -17.29 7.73 -11.42
C GLY A 290 -16.00 7.96 -12.21
N VAL A 291 -15.79 7.23 -13.30
CA VAL A 291 -14.73 7.48 -14.27
C VAL A 291 -15.34 8.03 -15.55
N ARG A 292 -14.81 9.15 -16.05
CA ARG A 292 -15.13 9.70 -17.38
C ARG A 292 -14.00 9.33 -18.33
N CYS A 293 -14.35 8.64 -19.41
CA CYS A 293 -13.41 8.18 -20.41
C CYS A 293 -13.55 9.02 -21.70
N ASN A 294 -12.44 9.48 -22.26
CA ASN A 294 -12.40 10.26 -23.50
C ASN A 294 -12.42 9.40 -24.78
N CYS A 295 -12.45 8.07 -24.72
CA CYS A 295 -12.46 7.27 -25.95
C CYS A 295 -13.75 7.49 -26.77
N SER A 296 -13.65 7.30 -28.09
CA SER A 296 -14.71 7.64 -29.05
C SER A 296 -16.10 7.12 -28.64
N ILE A 297 -16.24 5.83 -28.32
CA ILE A 297 -17.53 5.26 -27.90
C ILE A 297 -18.03 5.80 -26.55
N CYS A 298 -17.14 6.12 -25.59
CA CYS A 298 -17.54 6.63 -24.28
C CYS A 298 -17.97 8.09 -24.35
N GLN A 299 -17.27 8.91 -25.15
CA GLN A 299 -17.70 10.28 -25.44
C GLN A 299 -19.04 10.29 -26.18
N MET A 300 -19.18 9.53 -27.27
CA MET A 300 -20.41 9.50 -28.07
C MET A 300 -21.62 8.99 -27.29
N SER A 301 -21.43 7.97 -26.43
CA SER A 301 -22.53 7.45 -25.60
C SER A 301 -22.77 8.25 -24.32
N GLY A 302 -21.91 9.22 -24.00
CA GLY A 302 -21.95 9.93 -22.72
C GLY A 302 -21.95 8.95 -21.55
N PHE A 303 -21.05 7.97 -21.54
CA PHE A 303 -21.00 6.96 -20.48
C PHE A 303 -20.22 7.49 -19.27
N LEU A 304 -20.78 7.33 -18.06
CA LEU A 304 -20.07 7.65 -16.80
C LEU A 304 -19.92 6.36 -16.01
N HIS A 305 -18.70 5.86 -15.93
CA HIS A 305 -18.40 4.50 -15.46
C HIS A 305 -18.42 4.41 -13.95
N LEU A 306 -19.21 3.48 -13.42
CA LEU A 306 -19.07 2.93 -12.07
C LEU A 306 -18.60 1.48 -12.21
N LEU A 307 -17.37 1.19 -11.81
CA LEU A 307 -16.80 -0.17 -11.88
C LEU A 307 -17.19 -0.96 -10.63
N VAL A 308 -17.76 -2.14 -10.82
CA VAL A 308 -18.16 -3.05 -9.73
C VAL A 308 -17.78 -4.49 -10.06
N THR A 309 -17.64 -5.33 -9.04
CA THR A 309 -17.46 -6.78 -9.18
C THR A 309 -18.75 -7.43 -9.67
N GLY A 310 -18.64 -8.63 -10.26
CA GLY A 310 -19.77 -9.30 -10.91
C GLY A 310 -20.95 -9.62 -9.98
N ASP A 311 -20.68 -9.83 -8.69
CA ASP A 311 -21.65 -10.14 -7.64
C ASP A 311 -22.45 -8.92 -7.13
N LYS A 312 -22.10 -7.71 -7.58
CA LYS A 312 -22.74 -6.46 -7.13
C LYS A 312 -23.86 -5.97 -8.02
N LEU A 313 -23.99 -6.49 -9.25
CA LEU A 313 -25.05 -6.12 -10.19
C LEU A 313 -26.04 -7.26 -10.37
N ARG A 314 -27.33 -6.97 -10.28
CA ARG A 314 -28.40 -7.90 -10.62
C ARG A 314 -29.37 -7.26 -11.61
N ILE A 315 -29.68 -7.99 -12.68
CA ILE A 315 -30.74 -7.61 -13.61
C ILE A 315 -32.06 -8.07 -13.00
N GLU A 316 -32.98 -7.13 -12.80
CA GLU A 316 -34.30 -7.42 -12.22
C GLU A 316 -35.30 -7.81 -13.32
N ARG A 317 -35.17 -7.21 -14.51
CA ARG A 317 -36.03 -7.49 -15.67
C ARG A 317 -35.37 -7.03 -16.97
N GLY A 318 -35.74 -7.69 -18.08
CA GLY A 318 -35.52 -7.18 -19.43
C GLY A 318 -34.26 -7.70 -20.09
N GLU A 319 -33.74 -8.84 -19.66
CA GLU A 319 -32.59 -9.51 -20.28
C GLU A 319 -32.84 -9.79 -21.78
N GLU A 320 -34.09 -10.10 -22.15
CA GLU A 320 -34.53 -10.31 -23.54
C GLU A 320 -34.47 -9.02 -24.41
N PHE A 321 -34.32 -7.86 -23.79
CA PHE A 321 -34.14 -6.57 -24.45
C PHE A 321 -32.67 -6.14 -24.50
N LEU A 322 -31.75 -6.90 -23.91
CA LEU A 322 -30.33 -6.63 -23.98
C LEU A 322 -29.74 -7.20 -25.26
N THR A 323 -28.91 -6.41 -25.91
CA THR A 323 -28.05 -6.86 -27.00
C THR A 323 -26.62 -6.38 -26.75
N THR A 324 -25.64 -7.03 -27.37
CA THR A 324 -24.23 -6.77 -27.14
C THR A 324 -23.53 -6.42 -28.45
N TYR A 325 -22.75 -5.35 -28.42
CA TYR A 325 -21.81 -4.98 -29.47
C TYR A 325 -20.38 -5.24 -29.02
N GLN A 326 -19.58 -5.86 -29.88
CA GLN A 326 -18.17 -6.14 -29.70
C GLN A 326 -17.41 -5.61 -30.91
N PHE A 327 -16.24 -5.03 -30.68
CA PHE A 327 -15.36 -4.53 -31.72
C PHE A 327 -13.90 -4.63 -31.28
N ASN A 328 -12.98 -4.31 -32.18
CA ASN A 328 -11.53 -4.38 -31.93
C ASN A 328 -11.12 -5.81 -31.52
N LYS A 329 -10.62 -6.01 -30.29
CA LYS A 329 -10.20 -7.33 -29.77
C LYS A 329 -11.37 -8.22 -29.31
N ASN A 330 -12.62 -7.77 -29.44
CA ASN A 330 -13.84 -8.48 -29.01
C ASN A 330 -13.90 -8.86 -27.51
N ILE A 331 -13.08 -8.22 -26.66
CA ILE A 331 -13.04 -8.49 -25.22
C ILE A 331 -14.17 -7.76 -24.50
N ALA A 332 -14.30 -6.44 -24.71
CA ALA A 332 -15.35 -5.64 -24.09
C ALA A 332 -16.71 -5.98 -24.70
N ARG A 333 -17.68 -6.34 -23.85
CA ARG A 333 -19.04 -6.66 -24.25
C ARG A 333 -19.93 -5.46 -23.97
N HIS A 334 -20.12 -4.58 -24.95
CA HIS A 334 -20.93 -3.38 -24.80
C HIS A 334 -22.42 -3.72 -24.86
N THR A 335 -23.04 -3.91 -23.69
CA THR A 335 -24.43 -4.35 -23.54
C THR A 335 -25.40 -3.16 -23.44
N PHE A 336 -26.40 -3.09 -24.32
CA PHE A 336 -27.38 -2.00 -24.35
C PHE A 336 -28.79 -2.49 -24.65
N CYS A 337 -29.77 -1.65 -24.33
CA CYS A 337 -31.17 -1.94 -24.61
C CYS A 337 -31.43 -1.81 -26.12
N ARG A 338 -31.85 -2.90 -26.77
CA ARG A 338 -32.18 -2.92 -28.21
C ARG A 338 -33.37 -2.04 -28.60
N LEU A 339 -34.19 -1.62 -27.62
CA LEU A 339 -35.37 -0.80 -27.87
C LEU A 339 -35.06 0.71 -27.87
N CYS A 340 -34.21 1.18 -26.95
CA CYS A 340 -33.92 2.62 -26.81
C CYS A 340 -32.44 3.00 -27.01
N GLY A 341 -31.56 2.04 -27.29
CA GLY A 341 -30.12 2.26 -27.51
C GLY A 341 -29.31 2.59 -26.25
N VAL A 342 -29.95 2.83 -25.10
CA VAL A 342 -29.24 3.16 -23.85
C VAL A 342 -28.43 1.98 -23.35
N LYS A 343 -27.17 2.25 -22.97
CA LYS A 343 -26.20 1.32 -22.38
C LYS A 343 -26.23 1.49 -20.84
N PRO A 344 -27.06 0.72 -20.10
CA PRO A 344 -27.14 0.85 -18.63
C PRO A 344 -25.92 0.29 -17.91
N PHE A 345 -25.33 -0.78 -18.44
CA PHE A 345 -24.12 -1.40 -17.91
C PHE A 345 -23.47 -2.24 -19.01
N TYR A 346 -22.20 -2.59 -18.85
CA TYR A 346 -21.52 -3.48 -19.79
C TYR A 346 -20.30 -4.15 -19.14
N ARG A 347 -19.71 -5.18 -19.77
CA ARG A 347 -18.45 -5.78 -19.28
C ARG A 347 -17.25 -5.14 -19.98
N PRO A 348 -16.44 -4.32 -19.29
CA PRO A 348 -15.30 -3.64 -19.90
C PRO A 348 -14.10 -4.57 -20.09
N ARG A 349 -13.22 -4.23 -21.04
CA ARG A 349 -11.93 -4.91 -21.24
C ARG A 349 -11.06 -4.88 -19.98
N SER A 350 -11.11 -3.79 -19.21
CA SER A 350 -10.33 -3.60 -17.99
C SER A 350 -10.85 -4.39 -16.78
N ASN A 351 -12.08 -4.91 -16.84
CA ASN A 351 -12.68 -5.71 -15.77
C ASN A 351 -13.60 -6.79 -16.38
N PRO A 352 -13.02 -7.83 -17.00
CA PRO A 352 -13.79 -8.84 -17.74
C PRO A 352 -14.75 -9.65 -16.88
N SER A 353 -14.44 -9.83 -15.59
CA SER A 353 -15.23 -10.56 -14.60
C SER A 353 -16.27 -9.70 -13.87
N GLY A 354 -16.24 -8.38 -14.05
CA GLY A 354 -17.17 -7.44 -13.43
C GLY A 354 -18.00 -6.63 -14.42
N PHE A 355 -18.62 -5.56 -13.91
CA PHE A 355 -19.46 -4.66 -14.69
C PHE A 355 -18.99 -3.22 -14.58
N SER A 356 -19.22 -2.46 -15.65
CA SER A 356 -19.22 -1.00 -15.62
C SER A 356 -20.65 -0.53 -15.78
N VAL A 357 -21.20 0.10 -14.74
CA VAL A 357 -22.55 0.66 -14.71
C VAL A 357 -22.52 2.12 -15.14
N ASN A 358 -23.49 2.54 -15.95
CA ASN A 358 -23.65 3.95 -16.28
C ASN A 358 -24.36 4.66 -15.13
N ILE A 359 -23.65 5.50 -14.38
CA ILE A 359 -24.23 6.26 -13.25
C ILE A 359 -25.45 7.07 -13.68
N ARG A 360 -25.50 7.50 -14.95
CA ARG A 360 -26.63 8.27 -15.50
C ARG A 360 -27.92 7.46 -15.63
N CYS A 361 -27.87 6.13 -15.50
CA CYS A 361 -29.03 5.24 -15.53
C CYS A 361 -29.56 4.88 -14.14
N LEU A 362 -28.90 5.34 -13.07
CA LEU A 362 -29.30 5.07 -11.68
C LEU A 362 -30.30 6.11 -11.16
N ASP A 363 -31.12 5.71 -10.19
CA ASP A 363 -31.99 6.61 -9.44
C ASP A 363 -31.14 7.54 -8.55
N ARG A 364 -31.13 8.82 -8.91
CA ARG A 364 -30.37 9.87 -8.23
C ARG A 364 -30.75 10.04 -6.76
N ARG A 365 -31.94 9.60 -6.32
CA ARG A 365 -32.38 9.69 -4.91
C ARG A 365 -31.49 8.88 -3.96
N THR A 366 -30.84 7.84 -4.47
CA THR A 366 -29.91 7.01 -3.71
C THR A 366 -28.47 7.53 -3.73
N ILE A 367 -28.17 8.52 -4.59
CA ILE A 367 -26.82 9.04 -4.81
C ILE A 367 -26.66 10.36 -4.05
N ALA A 368 -25.83 10.35 -3.01
CA ALA A 368 -25.50 11.56 -2.26
C ALA A 368 -24.49 12.44 -3.03
N ARG A 369 -23.47 11.81 -3.63
CA ARG A 369 -22.40 12.52 -4.34
C ARG A 369 -21.80 11.64 -5.43
N VAL A 370 -21.26 12.25 -6.48
CA VAL A 370 -20.42 11.57 -7.47
C VAL A 370 -19.08 12.29 -7.56
N ARG A 371 -17.98 11.62 -7.22
CA ARG A 371 -16.61 12.08 -7.51
C ARG A 371 -16.23 11.57 -8.90
N ILE A 372 -15.75 12.45 -9.78
CA ILE A 372 -15.40 12.08 -11.16
C ILE A 372 -13.89 12.15 -11.34
N THR A 373 -13.30 11.07 -11.82
CA THR A 373 -11.92 11.03 -12.33
C THR A 373 -11.92 10.90 -13.84
N GLU A 374 -10.92 11.50 -14.48
CA GLU A 374 -10.76 11.44 -15.94
C GLU A 374 -9.84 10.27 -16.31
N PHE A 375 -10.15 9.59 -17.41
CA PHE A 375 -9.37 8.48 -17.95
C PHE A 375 -9.11 8.68 -19.43
N ASP A 376 -7.84 8.55 -19.82
CA ASP A 376 -7.41 8.65 -21.21
C ASP A 376 -7.60 7.31 -21.94
N GLY A 377 -8.81 7.07 -22.42
CA GLY A 377 -9.14 5.93 -23.25
C GLY A 377 -8.83 6.10 -24.73
N GLU A 378 -8.41 7.28 -25.20
CA GLU A 378 -7.80 7.41 -26.53
C GLU A 378 -6.42 6.73 -26.56
N HIS A 379 -5.65 6.91 -25.49
CA HIS A 379 -4.36 6.24 -25.27
C HIS A 379 -4.50 5.09 -24.26
N TRP A 380 -5.45 4.19 -24.52
CA TRP A 380 -5.87 3.16 -23.55
C TRP A 380 -4.70 2.29 -23.07
N GLU A 381 -3.81 1.82 -23.95
CA GLU A 381 -2.66 1.00 -23.57
C GLU A 381 -1.75 1.72 -22.58
N GLN A 382 -1.39 2.98 -22.82
CA GLN A 382 -0.53 3.76 -21.92
C GLN A 382 -1.26 4.07 -20.61
N ALA A 383 -2.52 4.49 -20.69
CA ALA A 383 -3.32 4.84 -19.51
C ALA A 383 -3.56 3.62 -18.62
N PHE A 384 -3.88 2.47 -19.21
CA PHE A 384 -4.09 1.22 -18.48
C PHE A 384 -2.80 0.73 -17.83
N VAL A 385 -1.67 0.74 -18.54
CA VAL A 385 -0.36 0.39 -17.96
C VAL A 385 0.04 1.37 -16.86
N SER A 386 -0.24 2.67 -17.01
CA SER A 386 0.04 3.66 -15.95
C SER A 386 -0.80 3.44 -14.68
N MET A 387 -2.00 2.85 -14.83
CA MET A 387 -2.85 2.41 -13.71
C MET A 387 -2.42 1.06 -13.12
N HIS A 388 -1.68 0.26 -13.89
CA HIS A 388 -1.24 -1.11 -13.56
C HIS A 388 0.27 -1.26 -13.74
N LYS A 389 1.09 -0.28 -13.31
CA LYS A 389 2.56 -0.42 -13.32
C LYS A 389 2.98 -1.43 -12.25
N ASP A 390 2.79 -2.69 -12.60
CA ASP A 390 3.59 -3.89 -12.36
C ASP A 390 3.43 -4.74 -13.63
N PRO A 391 4.37 -4.69 -14.60
CA PRO A 391 4.20 -5.36 -15.87
C PRO A 391 4.66 -6.81 -15.77
N GLU A 392 3.81 -7.73 -15.29
CA GLU A 392 3.87 -9.16 -15.68
C GLU A 392 2.69 -10.08 -15.30
N SER A 393 1.59 -9.60 -14.71
CA SER A 393 0.54 -10.53 -14.21
C SER A 393 -0.74 -10.64 -15.06
N CYS A 394 -0.73 -10.29 -16.36
CA CYS A 394 -1.97 -10.30 -17.17
C CYS A 394 -1.92 -11.02 -18.53
N PHE A 395 -0.91 -11.85 -18.82
CA PHE A 395 -0.86 -12.59 -20.09
C PHE A 395 -0.85 -14.12 -20.01
N GLU A 396 -0.95 -14.74 -18.82
CA GLU A 396 -0.93 -16.21 -18.74
C GLU A 396 -2.30 -16.89 -18.81
N ASP A 397 -3.40 -16.18 -18.60
CA ASP A 397 -4.73 -16.84 -18.46
C ASP A 397 -5.50 -17.03 -19.78
N GLN A 398 -4.84 -16.96 -20.94
CA GLN A 398 -5.46 -17.20 -22.26
C GLN A 398 -4.88 -18.37 -23.06
N ARG A 399 -3.86 -19.07 -22.54
CA ARG A 399 -3.36 -20.30 -23.20
C ARG A 399 -4.01 -21.59 -22.69
N SER A 400 -4.58 -21.60 -21.49
CA SER A 400 -5.10 -22.82 -20.86
C SER A 400 -6.48 -23.29 -21.39
N GLU A 401 -7.28 -22.43 -22.05
CA GLU A 401 -8.59 -22.84 -22.57
C GLU A 401 -8.57 -23.39 -24.02
N LEU A 402 -7.46 -23.22 -24.77
CA LEU A 402 -7.36 -23.72 -26.15
C LEU A 402 -6.75 -25.13 -26.24
N GLU A 403 -6.12 -25.65 -25.19
CA GLU A 403 -5.50 -26.98 -25.18
C GLU A 403 -6.42 -28.10 -24.65
N TRP A 404 -7.57 -27.78 -24.05
CA TRP A 404 -8.57 -28.78 -23.61
C TRP A 404 -9.54 -29.26 -24.70
N ARG A 405 -9.48 -28.70 -25.93
CA ARG A 405 -10.35 -29.10 -27.05
C ARG A 405 -9.62 -29.89 -28.16
N ALA A 406 -8.42 -30.40 -27.88
CA ALA A 406 -7.61 -31.17 -28.82
C ALA A 406 -7.10 -32.52 -28.27
N GLN A 407 -7.77 -33.07 -27.26
CA GLN A 407 -7.74 -34.48 -26.85
C GLN A 407 -9.18 -34.95 -26.64
#